data_AF-A0A146KZM9-F1
#
_entry.id   AF-A0A146KZM9-F1
#
_cell.length_a   1.000
_cell.length_b   1.000
_cell.length_c   1.000
_cell.angle_alpha   90.00
_cell.angle_beta   90.00
_cell.angle_gamma   90.00
#
_symmetry.space_group_name_H-M   'P 1'
#
loop_
_entity.id
_entity.type
_entity.pdbx_description
1 polymer ?
#
loop_
_entity_poly.entity_id
_entity_poly.type
_entity_poly.pdbx_seq_one_letter_code
_entity_poly.pdbx_strand_id
1 'polypeptide(L)'
;PKDKEETHKKLRESHPVRPPCTEKCLKGCTKKISEERRTEINSEFWLLNFVGRSSYVLSHTEALDTKNKLKNINCVKSSYYKYFLKEKGKLEEVCRTFFLTTLGFTPTNNTLLKRVLNTSLVPENDKRGKHSPPNKCDTELIQKHIRSLNPGISQYRRKLAPNRLYVTSELTIKKMHSLFKEAHPSTECSYQTYLTQVSIVQNEHLIPESWT
;
A
#
# COMPACT_ATOMS: atom_id res chain seq x y z
N PRO A 1 9.58 -16.83 -6.57
CA PRO A 1 9.55 -16.66 -8.04
C PRO A 1 8.23 -17.10 -8.68
N LYS A 2 7.78 -18.33 -8.37
CA LYS A 2 6.50 -18.90 -8.84
C LYS A 2 5.28 -18.07 -8.39
N ASP A 3 5.28 -17.56 -7.15
CA ASP A 3 4.15 -16.79 -6.61
C ASP A 3 3.91 -15.45 -7.34
N LYS A 4 4.99 -14.80 -7.80
CA LYS A 4 4.88 -13.51 -8.51
C LYS A 4 4.23 -13.69 -9.88
N GLU A 5 4.67 -14.71 -10.62
CA GLU A 5 4.15 -15.00 -11.96
C GLU A 5 2.67 -15.38 -11.93
N GLU A 6 2.26 -16.15 -10.91
CA GLU A 6 0.85 -16.47 -10.69
C GLU A 6 0.01 -15.24 -10.35
N THR A 7 0.52 -14.31 -9.51
CA THR A 7 -0.18 -13.04 -9.26
C THR A 7 -0.31 -12.17 -10.52
N HIS A 8 0.71 -12.09 -11.37
CA HIS A 8 0.63 -11.35 -12.63
C HIS A 8 -0.34 -12.00 -13.62
N LYS A 9 -0.45 -13.33 -13.63
CA LYS A 9 -1.46 -14.05 -14.42
C LYS A 9 -2.88 -13.69 -13.97
N LYS A 10 -3.18 -13.80 -12.66
CA LYS A 10 -4.48 -13.44 -12.08
C LYS A 10 -4.85 -11.98 -12.35
N LEU A 11 -3.88 -11.06 -12.30
CA LEU A 11 -4.11 -9.64 -12.58
C LEU A 11 -4.50 -9.38 -14.03
N ARG A 12 -3.86 -10.05 -15.00
CA ARG A 12 -4.20 -9.95 -16.43
C ARG A 12 -5.59 -10.48 -16.73
N GLU A 13 -5.94 -11.64 -16.17
CA GLU A 13 -7.26 -12.25 -16.31
C GLU A 13 -8.37 -11.34 -15.76
N SER A 14 -8.09 -10.60 -14.67
CA SER A 14 -9.02 -9.63 -14.09
C SER A 14 -9.15 -8.32 -14.88
N HIS A 15 -8.25 -8.01 -15.81
CA HIS A 15 -8.24 -6.73 -16.54
C HIS A 15 -8.09 -6.91 -18.06
N PRO A 16 -9.02 -7.66 -18.70
CA PRO A 16 -8.99 -7.84 -20.13
C PRO A 16 -9.18 -6.50 -20.86
N VAL A 17 -8.66 -6.42 -22.09
CA VAL A 17 -8.90 -5.28 -22.98
C VAL A 17 -10.41 -5.11 -23.18
N ARG A 18 -10.86 -3.87 -23.08
CA ARG A 18 -12.28 -3.52 -23.24
C ARG A 18 -12.57 -3.00 -24.65
N PRO A 19 -13.86 -2.91 -25.04
CA PRO A 19 -14.24 -2.33 -26.32
C PRO A 19 -13.57 -0.97 -26.54
N PRO A 20 -13.12 -0.68 -27.78
CA PRO A 20 -12.45 0.58 -28.10
C PRO A 20 -13.41 1.77 -27.94
N CYS A 21 -12.88 2.98 -28.17
CA CYS A 21 -13.72 4.15 -28.31
C CYS A 21 -14.71 3.99 -29.49
N THR A 22 -15.87 4.62 -29.37
CA THR A 22 -16.93 4.61 -30.38
C THR A 22 -16.44 5.10 -31.75
N GLU A 23 -17.09 4.67 -32.83
CA GLU A 23 -16.77 5.08 -34.22
C GLU A 23 -16.79 6.59 -34.44
N LYS A 24 -17.54 7.34 -33.61
CA LYS A 24 -17.56 8.82 -33.58
C LYS A 24 -16.29 9.45 -32.98
N CYS A 25 -15.23 8.67 -32.76
CA CYS A 25 -13.98 9.16 -32.20
C CYS A 25 -13.26 10.08 -33.21
N LEU A 26 -13.20 11.38 -32.87
CA LEU A 26 -12.51 12.41 -33.66
C LEU A 26 -11.04 12.08 -33.94
N LYS A 27 -10.39 11.31 -33.06
CA LYS A 27 -8.97 10.94 -33.19
C LYS A 27 -8.74 9.64 -33.99
N GLY A 28 -9.80 8.96 -34.43
CA GLY A 28 -9.69 7.73 -35.22
C GLY A 28 -8.84 6.63 -34.59
N CYS A 29 -8.88 6.48 -33.25
CA CYS A 29 -7.92 5.63 -32.52
C CYS A 29 -7.91 4.17 -32.97
N THR A 30 -9.07 3.63 -33.37
CA THR A 30 -9.22 2.25 -33.89
C THR A 30 -8.47 2.02 -35.21
N LYS A 31 -8.22 3.06 -36.01
CA LYS A 31 -7.44 2.97 -37.24
C LYS A 31 -5.93 3.06 -36.99
N LYS A 32 -5.53 3.68 -35.88
CA LYS A 32 -4.13 3.92 -35.54
C LYS A 32 -3.47 2.71 -34.87
N ILE A 33 -4.22 2.02 -34.02
CA ILE A 33 -3.72 0.92 -33.19
C ILE A 33 -4.62 -0.29 -33.39
N SER A 34 -4.02 -1.40 -33.81
CA SER A 34 -4.73 -2.66 -34.04
C SER A 34 -5.19 -3.29 -32.72
N GLU A 35 -6.19 -4.15 -32.80
CA GLU A 35 -6.69 -4.86 -31.61
C GLU A 35 -5.62 -5.77 -31.00
N GLU A 36 -4.84 -6.47 -31.83
CA GLU A 36 -3.68 -7.25 -31.41
C GLU A 36 -2.71 -6.41 -30.59
N ARG A 37 -2.35 -5.22 -31.08
CA ARG A 37 -1.43 -4.34 -30.36
C ARG A 37 -2.00 -3.85 -29.03
N ARG A 38 -3.32 -3.66 -28.93
CA ARG A 38 -3.96 -3.32 -27.65
C ARG A 38 -3.79 -4.44 -26.62
N THR A 39 -3.90 -5.70 -27.05
CA THR A 39 -3.68 -6.85 -26.17
C THR A 39 -2.24 -6.97 -25.71
N GLU A 40 -1.27 -6.70 -26.60
CA GLU A 40 0.14 -6.64 -26.24
C GLU A 40 0.42 -5.54 -25.22
N ILE A 41 -0.03 -4.31 -25.48
CA ILE A 41 0.14 -3.17 -24.56
C ILE A 41 -0.47 -3.48 -23.19
N ASN A 42 -1.67 -4.07 -23.16
CA ASN A 42 -2.31 -4.49 -21.92
C ASN A 42 -1.44 -5.50 -21.17
N SER A 43 -0.94 -6.51 -21.85
CA SER A 43 -0.09 -7.53 -21.24
C SER A 43 1.22 -6.92 -20.68
N GLU A 44 1.89 -6.06 -21.45
CA GLU A 44 3.09 -5.32 -21.05
C GLU A 44 2.81 -4.48 -19.80
N PHE A 45 1.68 -3.77 -19.75
CA PHE A 45 1.30 -2.92 -18.63
C PHE A 45 1.05 -3.71 -17.33
N TRP A 46 0.39 -4.86 -17.42
CA TRP A 46 0.08 -5.69 -16.23
C TRP A 46 1.23 -6.56 -15.74
N LEU A 47 2.31 -6.68 -16.52
CA LEU A 47 3.60 -7.20 -16.04
C LEU A 47 4.32 -6.22 -15.12
N LEU A 48 4.03 -4.92 -15.21
CA LEU A 48 4.66 -3.90 -14.37
C LEU A 48 4.11 -3.94 -12.93
N ASN A 49 4.99 -3.61 -11.97
CA ASN A 49 4.58 -3.42 -10.58
C ASN A 49 3.77 -2.10 -10.40
N PHE A 50 3.34 -1.81 -9.17
CA PHE A 50 2.54 -0.60 -8.88
C PHE A 50 3.23 0.71 -9.32
N VAL A 51 4.53 0.82 -9.05
CA VAL A 51 5.35 1.99 -9.41
C VAL A 51 5.51 2.07 -10.92
N GLY A 52 5.88 0.96 -11.58
CA GLY A 52 6.07 0.89 -13.02
C GLY A 52 4.80 1.24 -13.81
N ARG A 53 3.61 0.83 -13.34
CA ARG A 53 2.34 1.24 -13.95
C ARG A 53 2.10 2.75 -13.87
N SER A 54 2.50 3.36 -12.75
CA SER A 54 2.40 4.81 -12.58
C SER A 54 3.42 5.54 -13.47
N SER A 55 4.65 5.04 -13.56
CA SER A 55 5.67 5.55 -14.50
C SER A 55 5.21 5.45 -15.95
N TYR A 56 4.60 4.34 -16.33
CA TYR A 56 4.08 4.11 -17.67
C TYR A 56 3.04 5.17 -18.03
N VAL A 57 2.11 5.45 -17.11
CA VAL A 57 1.08 6.47 -17.33
C VAL A 57 1.73 7.84 -17.50
N LEU A 58 2.67 8.23 -16.63
CA LEU A 58 3.37 9.51 -16.72
C LEU A 58 4.10 9.68 -18.06
N SER A 59 4.80 8.64 -18.54
CA SER A 59 5.53 8.70 -19.81
C SER A 59 4.63 8.72 -21.06
N HIS A 60 3.37 8.27 -20.92
CA HIS A 60 2.38 8.23 -21.99
C HIS A 60 1.33 9.34 -21.87
N THR A 61 1.55 10.32 -20.98
CA THR A 61 0.66 11.46 -20.79
C THR A 61 1.42 12.76 -20.82
N GLU A 62 0.84 13.76 -21.48
CA GLU A 62 1.39 15.12 -21.51
C GLU A 62 0.33 16.09 -20.98
N ALA A 63 0.71 16.90 -19.99
CA ALA A 63 -0.14 17.95 -19.46
C ALA A 63 -0.07 19.17 -20.38
N LEU A 64 -1.23 19.65 -20.82
CA LEU A 64 -1.34 20.91 -21.56
C LEU A 64 -1.83 22.01 -20.64
N ASP A 65 -1.08 23.11 -20.63
CA ASP A 65 -1.54 24.36 -20.05
C ASP A 65 -2.63 24.98 -20.92
N THR A 66 -3.77 25.28 -20.30
CA THR A 66 -4.83 26.03 -20.98
C THR A 66 -4.40 27.49 -21.06
N LYS A 67 -4.31 28.04 -22.28
CA LYS A 67 -3.78 29.39 -22.57
C LYS A 67 -4.56 30.54 -21.93
N ASN A 68 -5.78 30.30 -21.45
CA ASN A 68 -6.64 31.32 -20.86
C ASN A 68 -6.81 31.09 -19.35
N LYS A 69 -5.81 31.48 -18.55
CA LYS A 69 -5.95 31.58 -17.10
C LYS A 69 -6.17 33.05 -16.73
N LEU A 70 -7.44 33.47 -16.64
CA LEU A 70 -7.77 34.58 -15.75
C LEU A 70 -7.28 34.15 -14.35
N LYS A 71 -6.43 34.98 -13.72
CA LYS A 71 -5.74 34.73 -12.45
C LYS A 71 -6.73 34.64 -11.27
N ASN A 72 -7.67 33.71 -11.30
CA ASN A 72 -8.58 33.48 -10.20
C ASN A 72 -8.01 32.36 -9.31
N ILE A 73 -7.68 32.73 -8.08
CA ILE A 73 -6.88 31.96 -7.10
C ILE A 73 -7.56 30.62 -6.72
N ASN A 74 -8.85 30.46 -7.04
CA ASN A 74 -9.66 29.29 -6.67
C ASN A 74 -9.93 28.30 -7.81
N CYS A 75 -9.33 28.46 -9.00
CA CYS A 75 -9.58 27.51 -10.08
C CYS A 75 -8.71 26.25 -9.88
N VAL A 76 -9.34 25.18 -9.39
CA VAL A 76 -8.77 23.82 -9.35
C VAL A 76 -8.14 23.54 -10.72
N LYS A 77 -6.84 23.20 -10.75
CA LYS A 77 -6.06 22.91 -11.96
C LYS A 77 -6.83 21.98 -12.91
N SER A 78 -7.60 22.54 -13.84
CA SER A 78 -8.21 21.78 -14.94
C SER A 78 -7.18 21.69 -16.06
N SER A 79 -6.06 21.03 -15.78
CA SER A 79 -5.09 20.69 -16.83
C SER A 79 -5.75 19.68 -17.76
N TYR A 80 -5.75 19.98 -19.06
CA TYR A 80 -6.11 19.00 -20.07
C TYR A 80 -4.91 18.09 -20.30
N TYR A 81 -5.15 16.79 -20.50
CA TYR A 81 -4.09 15.82 -20.73
C TYR A 81 -4.25 15.21 -22.12
N LYS A 82 -3.12 15.12 -22.85
CA LYS A 82 -2.98 14.27 -24.03
C LYS A 82 -2.51 12.89 -23.60
N TYR A 83 -2.99 11.87 -24.32
CA TYR A 83 -2.70 10.47 -24.06
C TYR A 83 -2.07 9.86 -25.30
N PHE A 84 -1.01 9.09 -25.10
CA PHE A 84 -0.26 8.45 -26.17
C PHE A 84 -0.18 6.96 -25.93
N LEU A 85 -0.11 6.18 -27.03
CA LEU A 85 0.16 4.75 -26.98
C LEU A 85 1.23 4.41 -28.02
N LYS A 86 2.07 3.42 -27.72
CA LYS A 86 3.20 3.05 -28.57
C LYS A 86 2.79 2.04 -29.65
N GLU A 87 2.87 2.44 -30.91
CA GLU A 87 2.64 1.64 -32.11
C GLU A 87 3.94 1.56 -32.91
N LYS A 88 4.51 0.35 -33.11
CA LYS A 88 5.75 0.13 -33.88
C LYS A 88 6.90 1.09 -33.55
N GLY A 89 7.04 1.48 -32.27
CA GLY A 89 8.08 2.41 -31.84
C GLY A 89 7.69 3.89 -31.79
N LYS A 90 6.56 4.28 -32.40
CA LYS A 90 6.06 5.66 -32.42
C LYS A 90 4.94 5.87 -31.40
N LEU A 91 4.90 7.06 -30.80
CA LEU A 91 3.82 7.44 -29.88
C LEU A 91 2.66 8.04 -30.69
N GLU A 92 1.54 7.33 -30.73
CA GLU A 92 0.32 7.77 -31.38
C GLU A 92 -0.63 8.43 -30.38
N GLU A 93 -1.09 9.64 -30.72
CA GLU A 93 -2.07 10.34 -29.89
C GLU A 93 -3.44 9.65 -29.96
N VAL A 94 -3.97 9.30 -28.80
CA VAL A 94 -5.27 8.64 -28.62
C VAL A 94 -6.22 9.45 -27.74
N CYS A 95 -7.49 9.06 -27.72
CA CYS A 95 -8.45 9.62 -26.79
C CYS A 95 -8.34 8.93 -25.43
N ARG A 96 -8.77 9.63 -24.37
CA ARG A 96 -8.77 9.12 -22.99
C ARG A 96 -9.47 7.75 -22.87
N THR A 97 -10.63 7.61 -23.50
CA THR A 97 -11.42 6.37 -23.48
C THR A 97 -10.64 5.20 -24.07
N PHE A 98 -9.97 5.41 -25.20
CA PHE A 98 -9.17 4.39 -25.85
C PHE A 98 -7.95 3.99 -25.01
N PHE A 99 -7.30 4.97 -24.38
CA PHE A 99 -6.19 4.71 -23.46
C PHE A 99 -6.64 3.81 -22.29
N LEU A 100 -7.73 4.16 -21.61
CA LEU A 100 -8.24 3.41 -20.45
C LEU A 100 -8.71 2.01 -20.80
N THR A 101 -9.47 1.88 -21.89
CA THR A 101 -10.03 0.59 -22.32
C THR A 101 -8.94 -0.36 -22.81
N THR A 102 -7.87 0.15 -23.43
CA THR A 102 -6.67 -0.64 -23.76
C THR A 102 -5.99 -1.17 -22.50
N LEU A 103 -5.88 -0.37 -21.44
CA LEU A 103 -5.32 -0.81 -20.16
C LEU A 103 -6.27 -1.70 -19.32
N GLY A 104 -7.50 -1.96 -19.80
CA GLY A 104 -8.49 -2.81 -19.11
C GLY A 104 -9.38 -2.09 -18.10
N PHE A 105 -9.31 -0.76 -18.03
CA PHE A 105 -10.19 0.07 -17.17
C PHE A 105 -11.49 0.45 -17.87
N THR A 106 -12.57 0.67 -17.10
CA THR A 106 -13.79 1.24 -17.67
C THR A 106 -13.50 2.64 -18.22
N PRO A 107 -14.21 3.09 -19.28
CA PRO A 107 -14.04 4.43 -19.83
C PRO A 107 -14.29 5.55 -18.80
N THR A 108 -15.09 5.27 -17.77
CA THR A 108 -15.44 6.18 -16.69
C THR A 108 -14.46 6.13 -15.51
N ASN A 109 -13.75 5.01 -15.30
CA ASN A 109 -12.85 4.83 -14.16
C ASN A 109 -11.52 5.53 -14.41
N ASN A 110 -11.50 6.77 -13.95
CA ASN A 110 -10.37 7.67 -14.08
C ASN A 110 -9.50 7.74 -12.82
N THR A 111 -9.72 6.83 -11.87
CA THR A 111 -9.08 6.84 -10.55
C THR A 111 -7.56 6.73 -10.66
N LEU A 112 -7.09 5.86 -11.55
CA LEU A 112 -5.66 5.70 -11.81
C LEU A 112 -5.05 6.97 -12.40
N LEU A 113 -5.68 7.56 -13.41
CA LEU A 113 -5.22 8.82 -14.02
C LEU A 113 -5.21 9.96 -13.01
N LYS A 114 -6.29 10.15 -12.23
CA LYS A 114 -6.34 11.18 -11.20
C LYS A 114 -5.25 10.99 -10.14
N ARG A 115 -5.03 9.76 -9.69
CA ARG A 115 -3.97 9.46 -8.72
C ARG A 115 -2.60 9.81 -9.28
N VAL A 116 -2.28 9.35 -10.48
CA VAL A 116 -0.94 9.51 -11.06
C VAL A 116 -0.68 10.96 -11.47
N LEU A 117 -1.65 11.62 -12.10
CA LEU A 117 -1.47 12.94 -12.70
C LEU A 117 -1.63 14.11 -11.72
N ASN A 118 -2.31 13.91 -10.59
CA ASN A 118 -2.40 14.92 -9.52
C ASN A 118 -1.22 14.86 -8.53
N THR A 119 -0.48 13.75 -8.54
CA THR A 119 0.73 13.57 -7.73
C THR A 119 1.95 14.11 -8.49
N SER A 120 3.06 14.30 -7.77
CA SER A 120 4.35 14.77 -8.32
C SER A 120 4.78 14.05 -9.60
N LEU A 121 5.67 14.68 -10.37
CA LEU A 121 6.23 14.17 -11.64
C LEU A 121 6.97 12.82 -11.54
N VAL A 122 7.16 12.32 -10.31
CA VAL A 122 7.81 11.04 -10.01
C VAL A 122 6.79 10.12 -9.35
N PRO A 123 6.68 8.86 -9.80
CA PRO A 123 5.80 7.89 -9.16
C PRO A 123 6.15 7.70 -7.69
N GLU A 124 5.15 7.82 -6.82
CA GLU A 124 5.34 7.50 -5.40
C GLU A 124 5.49 5.99 -5.18
N ASN A 125 6.30 5.65 -4.17
CA ASN A 125 6.40 4.28 -3.67
C ASN A 125 5.05 3.80 -3.11
N ASP A 126 4.83 2.48 -3.17
CA ASP A 126 3.63 1.90 -2.57
C ASP A 126 3.65 2.10 -1.04
N LYS A 127 2.60 2.76 -0.54
CA LYS A 127 2.36 3.05 0.88
C LYS A 127 1.29 2.15 1.50
N ARG A 128 0.74 1.18 0.75
CA ARG A 128 -0.24 0.22 1.30
C ARG A 128 0.37 -0.55 2.48
N GLY A 129 -0.45 -0.79 3.50
CA GLY A 129 -0.04 -1.50 4.72
C GLY A 129 0.93 -0.73 5.63
N LYS A 130 1.37 0.47 5.25
CA LYS A 130 2.28 1.31 6.06
C LYS A 130 1.54 2.30 6.98
N HIS A 131 0.21 2.31 6.95
CA HIS A 131 -0.58 3.17 7.82
C HIS A 131 -0.55 2.61 9.24
N SER A 132 -0.15 3.43 10.22
CA SER A 132 -0.24 3.06 11.63
C SER A 132 -1.71 2.97 12.02
N PRO A 133 -2.19 1.83 12.57
CA PRO A 133 -3.56 1.74 13.04
C PRO A 133 -3.77 2.73 14.21
N PRO A 134 -4.98 3.28 14.37
CA PRO A 134 -5.27 4.25 15.45
C PRO A 134 -5.04 3.64 16.84
N ASN A 135 -5.29 2.34 16.98
CA ASN A 135 -5.14 1.61 18.24
C ASN A 135 -3.69 1.14 18.49
N LYS A 136 -2.70 1.73 17.79
CA LYS A 136 -1.29 1.37 17.97
C LYS A 136 -0.81 1.93 19.30
N CYS A 137 -0.80 1.08 20.33
CA CYS A 137 -0.18 1.41 21.61
C CYS A 137 1.35 1.33 21.51
N ASP A 138 2.02 2.21 22.24
CA ASP A 138 3.47 2.13 22.44
C ASP A 138 3.82 0.87 23.23
N THR A 139 4.56 -0.04 22.59
CA THR A 139 5.00 -1.30 23.17
C THR A 139 6.12 -1.10 24.18
N GLU A 140 6.95 -0.07 24.04
CA GLU A 140 8.08 0.18 24.93
C GLU A 140 7.60 0.60 26.32
N LEU A 141 6.56 1.43 26.38
CA LEU A 141 5.91 1.80 27.65
C LEU A 141 5.31 0.60 28.36
N ILE A 142 4.65 -0.31 27.63
CA ILE A 142 4.09 -1.54 28.20
C ILE A 142 5.20 -2.43 28.77
N GLN A 143 6.28 -2.64 28.01
CA GLN A 143 7.41 -3.46 28.46
C GLN A 143 8.09 -2.86 29.69
N LYS A 144 8.28 -1.54 29.72
CA LYS A 144 8.83 -0.82 30.88
C LYS A 144 7.98 -1.02 32.14
N HIS A 145 6.65 -0.92 32.01
CA HIS A 145 5.72 -1.20 33.10
C HIS A 145 5.76 -2.66 33.56
N ILE A 146 5.90 -3.63 32.65
CA ILE A 146 6.00 -5.04 33.04
C ILE A 146 7.31 -5.29 33.80
N ARG A 147 8.42 -4.69 33.34
CA ARG A 147 9.72 -4.82 33.99
C ARG A 147 9.76 -4.15 35.38
N SER A 148 9.03 -3.04 35.59
CA SER A 148 8.96 -2.38 36.89
C SER A 148 8.24 -3.22 37.96
N LEU A 149 7.48 -4.24 37.56
CA LEU A 149 6.86 -5.21 38.48
C LEU A 149 7.85 -6.31 38.94
N ASN A 150 9.11 -6.22 38.53
CA ASN A 150 10.20 -7.14 38.89
C ASN A 150 9.86 -8.63 38.68
N PRO A 151 9.56 -9.05 37.44
CA PRO A 151 9.30 -10.46 37.14
C PRO A 151 10.58 -11.28 37.38
N GLY A 152 10.45 -12.40 38.07
CA GLY A 152 11.57 -13.22 38.52
C GLY A 152 11.41 -14.70 38.20
N ILE A 153 12.50 -15.47 38.32
CA ILE A 153 12.47 -16.91 38.12
C ILE A 153 11.81 -17.57 39.34
N SER A 154 10.68 -18.24 39.13
CA SER A 154 10.04 -19.03 40.18
C SER A 154 10.98 -20.16 40.63
N GLN A 155 11.20 -20.27 41.95
CA GLN A 155 12.04 -21.29 42.58
C GLN A 155 11.67 -22.72 42.12
N TYR A 156 10.37 -22.99 41.98
CA TYR A 156 9.85 -24.31 41.58
C TYR A 156 10.01 -24.60 40.07
N ARG A 157 10.05 -23.58 39.21
CA ARG A 157 10.16 -23.74 37.75
C ARG A 157 11.59 -23.61 37.22
N ARG A 158 12.54 -23.25 38.08
CA ARG A 158 13.96 -23.04 37.72
C ARG A 158 14.59 -24.21 36.95
N LYS A 159 14.19 -25.45 37.24
CA LYS A 159 14.68 -26.67 36.53
C LYS A 159 14.00 -26.93 35.18
N LEU A 160 12.74 -26.53 35.02
CA LEU A 160 11.90 -26.85 33.85
C LEU A 160 11.83 -25.70 32.84
N ALA A 161 11.99 -24.46 33.30
CA ALA A 161 11.91 -23.25 32.50
C ALA A 161 12.86 -22.17 33.08
N PRO A 162 14.19 -22.34 32.95
CA PRO A 162 15.18 -21.45 33.58
C PRO A 162 15.09 -20.01 33.07
N ASN A 163 14.69 -19.82 31.81
CA ASN A 163 14.69 -18.50 31.14
C ASN A 163 13.33 -17.81 31.17
N ARG A 164 12.32 -18.40 31.83
CA ARG A 164 10.98 -17.82 31.90
C ARG A 164 10.81 -17.00 33.17
N LEU A 165 10.48 -15.73 33.00
CA LEU A 165 10.20 -14.82 34.11
C LEU A 165 8.71 -14.89 34.48
N TYR A 166 8.43 -14.91 35.77
CA TYR A 166 7.08 -14.91 36.32
C TYR A 166 6.89 -13.69 37.22
N VAL A 167 5.75 -13.04 37.11
CA VAL A 167 5.32 -12.03 38.07
C VAL A 167 4.83 -12.75 39.34
N THR A 168 4.83 -12.07 40.49
CA THR A 168 4.36 -12.62 41.77
C THR A 168 2.91 -13.14 41.69
N SER A 169 2.56 -14.12 42.52
CA SER A 169 1.23 -14.76 42.54
C SER A 169 0.07 -13.79 42.79
N GLU A 170 0.35 -12.68 43.49
CA GLU A 170 -0.62 -11.66 43.88
C GLU A 170 -1.06 -10.75 42.71
N LEU A 171 -0.35 -10.81 41.59
CA LEU A 171 -0.57 -9.96 40.42
C LEU A 171 -1.09 -10.79 39.25
N THR A 172 -2.40 -10.77 39.06
CA THR A 172 -3.03 -11.31 37.84
C THR A 172 -2.80 -10.35 36.66
N ILE A 173 -2.72 -10.87 35.44
CA ILE A 173 -2.52 -10.05 34.23
C ILE A 173 -3.61 -8.98 34.06
N LYS A 174 -4.86 -9.28 34.44
CA LYS A 174 -5.96 -8.29 34.49
C LYS A 174 -5.66 -7.11 35.41
N LYS A 175 -5.07 -7.39 36.58
CA LYS A 175 -4.68 -6.37 37.57
C LYS A 175 -3.49 -5.57 37.04
N MET A 176 -2.51 -6.23 36.42
CA MET A 176 -1.38 -5.56 35.77
C MET A 176 -1.82 -4.58 34.68
N HIS A 177 -2.80 -4.96 33.85
CA HIS A 177 -3.37 -4.07 32.83
C HIS A 177 -4.14 -2.90 33.43
N SER A 178 -4.86 -3.12 34.54
CA SER A 178 -5.57 -2.06 35.26
C SER A 178 -4.58 -1.04 35.82
N LEU A 179 -3.50 -1.50 36.48
CA LEU A 179 -2.41 -0.64 36.97
C LEU A 179 -1.72 0.12 35.83
N PHE A 180 -1.56 -0.50 34.66
CA PHE A 180 -1.00 0.17 33.48
C PHE A 180 -1.88 1.31 32.99
N LYS A 181 -3.21 1.11 32.94
CA LYS A 181 -4.17 2.15 32.57
C LYS A 181 -4.21 3.30 33.59
N GLU A 182 -4.09 2.99 34.87
CA GLU A 182 -4.02 3.99 35.94
C GLU A 182 -2.74 4.85 35.82
N ALA A 183 -1.60 4.21 35.52
CA ALA A 183 -0.33 4.90 35.36
C ALA A 183 -0.22 5.72 34.05
N HIS A 184 -0.93 5.30 32.98
CA HIS A 184 -0.88 5.92 31.66
C HIS A 184 -2.28 6.18 31.11
N PRO A 185 -3.06 7.12 31.68
CA PRO A 185 -4.42 7.39 31.26
C PRO A 185 -4.52 7.95 29.84
N SER A 186 -3.44 8.55 29.32
CA SER A 186 -3.35 9.08 27.96
C SER A 186 -3.18 8.02 26.88
N THR A 187 -2.79 6.79 27.24
CA THR A 187 -2.41 5.75 26.28
C THR A 187 -3.48 4.68 26.24
N GLU A 188 -4.30 4.68 25.19
CA GLU A 188 -5.29 3.63 24.99
C GLU A 188 -4.63 2.33 24.51
N CYS A 189 -4.55 1.34 25.41
CA CYS A 189 -4.00 0.03 25.13
C CYS A 189 -5.06 -1.06 25.28
N SER A 190 -5.23 -1.87 24.22
CA SER A 190 -6.08 -3.06 24.30
C SER A 190 -5.50 -4.11 25.25
N TYR A 191 -6.37 -4.83 25.96
CA TYR A 191 -5.94 -5.91 26.86
C TYR A 191 -5.16 -7.00 26.11
N GLN A 192 -5.53 -7.30 24.86
CA GLN A 192 -4.85 -8.29 24.04
C GLN A 192 -3.43 -7.86 23.68
N THR A 193 -3.23 -6.59 23.33
CA THR A 193 -1.89 -6.03 23.08
C THR A 193 -1.02 -6.14 24.32
N TYR A 194 -1.58 -5.82 25.49
CA TYR A 194 -0.90 -5.95 26.78
C TYR A 194 -0.50 -7.40 27.07
N LEU A 195 -1.40 -8.37 26.86
CA LEU A 195 -1.13 -9.81 27.01
C LEU A 195 0.03 -10.28 26.13
N THR A 196 0.04 -9.86 24.85
CA THR A 196 1.10 -10.19 23.92
C THR A 196 2.45 -9.68 24.43
N GLN A 197 2.51 -8.44 24.94
CA GLN A 197 3.74 -7.89 25.50
C GLN A 197 4.18 -8.59 26.79
N VAL A 198 3.24 -8.98 27.66
CA VAL A 198 3.55 -9.82 28.85
C VAL A 198 4.20 -11.13 28.41
N SER A 199 3.63 -11.82 27.41
CA SER A 199 4.23 -13.05 26.89
C SER A 199 5.62 -12.82 26.29
N ILE A 200 5.86 -11.70 25.61
CA ILE A 200 7.18 -11.37 25.06
C ILE A 200 8.20 -11.19 26.20
N VAL A 201 7.90 -10.34 27.20
CA VAL A 201 8.81 -10.06 28.32
C VAL A 201 9.07 -11.31 29.17
N GLN A 202 8.06 -12.15 29.40
CA GLN A 202 8.25 -13.40 30.15
C GLN A 202 9.18 -14.40 29.44
N ASN A 203 9.32 -14.30 28.11
CA ASN A 203 10.13 -15.19 27.27
C ASN A 203 11.38 -14.50 26.68
N GLU A 204 11.71 -13.30 27.14
CA GLU A 204 12.74 -12.43 26.54
C GLU A 204 14.16 -13.03 26.56
N HIS A 205 14.44 -14.01 27.44
CA HIS A 205 15.74 -14.71 27.55
C HIS A 205 15.85 -15.99 26.69
N LEU A 206 15.05 -16.14 25.63
CA LEU A 206 15.13 -17.29 24.71
C LEU A 206 15.96 -17.03 23.45
N ILE A 207 16.66 -15.89 23.35
CA ILE A 207 17.64 -15.65 22.29
C ILE A 207 19.03 -15.83 22.90
N PRO A 208 19.77 -16.92 22.59
CA PRO A 208 21.16 -17.05 22.98
C PRO A 208 21.94 -15.86 22.39
N GLU A 209 22.79 -15.23 23.20
CA GLU A 209 23.72 -14.16 22.81
C GLU A 209 24.75 -14.61 21.74
N SER A 210 24.62 -15.82 21.18
CA SER A 210 25.51 -16.40 20.19
C SER A 210 25.05 -16.21 18.73
N TRP A 211 24.15 -15.27 18.45
CA TRP A 211 23.70 -14.91 17.09
C TRP A 211 23.78 -13.40 16.79
N THR A 212 24.70 -12.70 17.45
CA THR A 212 25.26 -11.41 17.00
C THR A 212 26.74 -11.58 16.77
#